data_AF-A0A9E1IPS9-F1
#
_entry.id   AF-A0A9E1IPS9-F1
#
_cell.length_a   1.000
_cell.length_b   1.000
_cell.length_c   1.000
_cell.angle_alpha   90.00
_cell.angle_beta   90.00
_cell.angle_gamma   90.00
#
_symmetry.space_group_name_H-M   'P 1'
#
loop_
_entity.id
_entity.type
_entity.pdbx_description
1 polymer ?
#
loop_
_entity_poly.entity_id
_entity_poly.type
_entity_poly.pdbx_seq_one_letter_code
_entity_poly.pdbx_strand_id
1 'polypeptide(L)' 'LPVTGGPEFSQYLTEGIAEDYKGKWAISPDPATIAPLVVDHVQAKRQALGIHRERERKLFDMKDRRKL' A
#
# COMPACT_ATOMS: atom_id res chain seq x y z
N LEU A 1 -18.46 -7.19 -7.96
CA LEU A 1 -17.66 -6.98 -9.18
C LEU A 1 -17.78 -8.23 -10.04
N PRO A 2 -18.12 -8.13 -11.35
CA PRO A 2 -18.28 -9.29 -12.23
C PRO A 2 -16.92 -9.83 -12.69
N VAL A 3 -16.05 -10.19 -11.74
CA VAL A 3 -14.66 -10.63 -12.01
C VAL A 3 -14.42 -12.08 -11.59
N THR A 4 -15.32 -12.64 -10.77
CA THR A 4 -15.23 -14.00 -10.21
C THR A 4 -15.42 -15.12 -11.22
N GLY A 5 -15.87 -14.83 -12.44
CA GLY A 5 -16.01 -15.82 -13.53
C GLY A 5 -14.67 -16.27 -14.12
N GLY A 6 -13.59 -15.52 -13.90
CA GLY A 6 -12.23 -15.87 -14.30
C GLY A 6 -11.32 -15.95 -13.08
N PRO A 7 -10.89 -17.15 -12.63
CA PRO A 7 -10.07 -17.30 -11.43
C PRO A 7 -8.70 -16.62 -11.59
N GLU A 8 -8.08 -16.75 -12.76
CA GLU A 8 -6.79 -16.12 -13.09
C GLU A 8 -6.89 -14.59 -13.05
N PHE A 9 -7.96 -14.04 -13.64
CA PHE A 9 -8.19 -12.59 -13.65
C PHE A 9 -8.47 -12.05 -12.24
N SER A 10 -9.27 -12.78 -11.45
CA SER A 10 -9.53 -12.45 -10.05
C SER A 10 -8.23 -12.44 -9.23
N GLN A 11 -7.39 -13.46 -9.38
CA GLN A 11 -6.13 -13.57 -8.67
C GLN A 11 -5.16 -12.46 -9.09
N TYR A 12 -5.07 -12.15 -10.39
CA TYR A 12 -4.26 -11.04 -10.86
C TYR A 12 -4.72 -9.70 -10.24
N LEU A 13 -6.02 -9.44 -10.16
CA LEU A 13 -6.56 -8.22 -9.53
C LEU A 13 -6.27 -8.11 -8.03
N THR A 14 -6.32 -9.23 -7.30
CA THR A 14 -6.14 -9.24 -5.83
C THR A 14 -4.69 -9.39 -5.39
N GLU A 15 -3.82 -9.91 -6.25
CA GLU A 15 -2.42 -10.23 -5.91
C GLU A 15 -1.44 -9.73 -6.97
N GLY A 16 -1.55 -10.22 -8.21
CA GLY A 16 -0.54 -9.99 -9.26
C GLY A 16 -0.31 -8.52 -9.65
N ILE A 17 -1.39 -7.73 -9.73
CA ILE A 17 -1.33 -6.31 -10.12
C ILE A 17 -0.48 -5.45 -9.15
N ALA A 18 -0.25 -5.93 -7.92
CA ALA A 18 0.63 -5.27 -6.96
C ALA A 18 2.10 -5.27 -7.42
N GLU A 19 2.52 -6.25 -8.20
CA GLU A 19 3.89 -6.30 -8.72
C GLU A 19 4.13 -5.18 -9.73
N ASP A 20 3.17 -4.98 -10.64
CA ASP A 20 3.23 -3.99 -11.70
C ASP A 20 2.98 -2.56 -11.21
N TYR A 21 1.92 -2.36 -10.42
CA TYR A 21 1.41 -1.04 -10.07
C TYR A 21 1.53 -0.68 -8.59
N LYS A 22 2.08 -1.58 -7.74
CA LYS A 22 2.22 -1.39 -6.29
C LYS A 22 0.90 -1.13 -5.56
N GLY A 23 -0.24 -1.48 -6.16
CA GLY A 23 -1.58 -1.43 -5.58
C GLY A 23 -2.34 -2.70 -5.96
N LYS A 24 -3.33 -3.09 -5.14
CA LYS A 24 -4.18 -4.26 -5.39
C LYS A 24 -5.62 -3.99 -5.00
N TRP A 25 -6.54 -4.78 -5.55
CA TRP A 25 -7.95 -4.72 -5.17
C TRP A 25 -8.21 -5.63 -3.97
N ALA A 26 -8.95 -5.10 -2.99
CA ALA A 26 -9.50 -5.88 -1.89
C ALA A 26 -11.02 -5.86 -2.02
N ILE A 27 -11.62 -7.05 -2.12
CA ILE A 27 -13.07 -7.22 -2.27
C ILE A 27 -13.56 -7.90 -1.00
N SER A 28 -14.43 -7.22 -0.25
CA SER A 28 -15.09 -7.77 0.93
C SER A 28 -16.58 -7.47 0.87
N PRO A 29 -17.44 -8.42 1.26
CA PRO A 29 -18.87 -8.17 1.43
C PRO A 29 -19.18 -7.35 2.69
N ASP A 30 -18.28 -7.36 3.68
CA ASP A 30 -18.44 -6.63 4.94
C ASP A 30 -17.65 -5.31 4.91
N PRO A 31 -18.31 -4.15 5.03
CA PRO A 31 -17.64 -2.86 5.11
C PRO A 31 -16.69 -2.75 6.31
N ALA A 32 -16.98 -3.43 7.43
CA ALA A 32 -16.18 -3.33 8.64
C ALA A 32 -14.77 -3.90 8.45
N THR A 33 -14.58 -4.84 7.53
CA THR A 33 -13.27 -5.43 7.23
C THR A 33 -12.44 -4.63 6.22
N ILE A 34 -13.06 -3.70 5.47
CA ILE A 34 -12.36 -2.86 4.49
C ILE A 34 -11.32 -1.96 5.19
N ALA A 35 -11.71 -1.29 6.29
CA ALA A 35 -10.83 -0.34 6.97
C ALA A 35 -9.55 -1.01 7.54
N PRO A 36 -9.64 -2.14 8.27
CA PRO A 36 -8.47 -2.92 8.67
C PRO A 36 -7.54 -3.28 7.51
N LEU A 37 -8.08 -3.79 6.40
CA LEU A 37 -7.28 -4.19 5.23
C LEU A 37 -6.48 -3.01 4.65
N VAL A 38 -7.07 -1.83 4.59
CA VAL A 38 -6.39 -0.61 4.13
C VAL A 38 -5.28 -0.21 5.12
N VAL A 39 -5.57 -0.23 6.42
CA VAL A 39 -4.59 0.11 7.46
C VAL A 39 -3.40 -0.84 7.40
N ASP A 40 -3.63 -2.14 7.32
CA ASP A 40 -2.59 -3.17 7.24
C ASP A 40 -1.71 -2.98 5.99
N HIS A 41 -2.34 -2.67 4.84
CA HIS A 41 -1.61 -2.40 3.61
C HIS A 41 -0.72 -1.14 3.71
N VAL A 42 -1.21 -0.08 4.36
CA VAL A 42 -0.42 1.13 4.62
C VAL A 42 0.72 0.84 5.60
N GLN A 43 0.48 0.07 6.66
CA GLN A 43 1.51 -0.29 7.63
C GLN A 43 2.62 -1.13 6.98
N ALA A 44 2.28 -2.14 6.18
CA ALA A 44 3.25 -2.94 5.43
C ALA A 44 4.14 -2.06 4.53
N LYS A 45 3.53 -1.08 3.83
CA LYS A 45 4.28 -0.10 3.03
C LYS A 45 5.17 0.80 3.86
N ARG A 46 4.69 1.28 5.02
CA ARG A 46 5.51 2.09 5.96
C ARG A 46 6.71 1.30 6.47
N GLN A 47 6.55 0.01 6.74
CA GLN A 47 7.62 -0.87 7.17
C GLN A 47 8.66 -1.06 6.05
N ALA A 48 8.20 -1.37 4.83
CA ALA A 48 9.08 -1.55 3.66
C ALA A 48 9.89 -0.27 3.32
N LEU A 49 9.30 0.91 3.52
CA LEU A 49 9.97 2.21 3.34
C LEU A 49 10.80 2.65 4.56
N GLY A 50 10.77 1.92 5.68
CA GLY A 50 11.47 2.28 6.90
C GLY A 50 10.88 3.49 7.65
N ILE A 51 9.68 3.95 7.29
CA ILE A 51 8.98 5.10 7.90
C ILE A 51 7.94 4.67 8.97
N HIS A 52 8.00 3.42 9.42
CA HIS A 52 7.14 2.92 10.49
C HIS A 52 7.56 3.40 11.89
N ARG A 53 8.74 4.01 12.01
CA ARG A 53 9.31 4.51 13.26
C ARG A 53 9.28 6.03 13.31
N GLU A 54 9.27 6.56 14.51
CA GLU A 54 9.43 7.98 14.74
C GLU A 54 10.81 8.43 14.24
N ARG A 55 10.85 9.53 13.48
CA ARG A 55 12.08 10.21 13.05
C ARG A 55 11.94 11.67 13.46
N GLU A 56 13.05 12.27 13.88
CA GLU A 56 13.09 13.71 14.10
C GLU A 56 12.72 14.43 12.80
N ARG A 57 11.69 15.27 12.90
CA ARG A 57 11.26 16.14 11.80
C ARG A 57 12.27 17.27 11.68
N LYS A 58 13.29 17.08 10.84
CA LYS A 58 14.24 18.14 10.50
C LYS A 58 13.68 19.02 9.38
N LEU A 59 13.60 20.32 9.61
CA LEU A 59 13.35 21.29 8.55
C LEU A 59 14.64 21.41 7.73
N PHE A 60 14.61 20.95 6.48
CA PHE A 60 15.74 21.08 5.56
C PHE A 60 15.69 22.43 4.85
N ASP A 61 16.76 23.22 4.98
CA ASP A 61 16.96 24.41 4.16
C ASP A 61 17.55 24.06 2.78
N MET A 62 17.68 25.06 1.89
CA MET A 62 18.24 24.86 0.55
C MET A 62 19.73 24.47 0.55
N LYS A 63 20.48 24.80 1.61
CA LYS A 63 21.90 24.48 1.76
C LYS A 63 22.08 23.03 2.24
N ASP A 64 21.22 22.56 3.13
CA ASP A 64 21.15 21.20 3.62
C ASP A 64 20.76 20.22 2.50
N ARG A 65 19.81 20.60 1.62
CA ARG A 65 19.42 19.77 0.48
C ARG A 65 20.53 19.55 -0.55
N ARG A 66 21.43 20.52 -0.73
CA ARG A 66 22.54 20.43 -1.69
C ARG A 66 23.71 19.55 -1.20
N LYS A 67 23.71 19.18 0.09
CA LYS A 67 24.76 18.36 0.71
C LYS A 67 24.39 16.89 0.86
N LEU A 68 23.14 16.52 0.54
CA LEU A 68 22.63 15.15 0.54
C LEU A 68 23.17 14.36 -0.66
#